data_AF-A0A402SRP2-F1
#
_entry.id   AF-A0A402SRP2-F1
#
_cell.length_a   1.000
_cell.length_b   1.000
_cell.length_c   1.000
_cell.angle_alpha   90.00
_cell.angle_beta   90.00
_cell.angle_gamma   90.00
#
_symmetry.space_group_name_H-M   'P 1'
#
loop_
_entity.id
_entity.type
_entity.pdbx_description
1 polymer ?
#
loop_
_entity_poly.entity_id
_entity_poly.type
_entity_poly.pdbx_seq_one_letter_code
_entity_poly.pdbx_strand_id
1 'polypeptide(L)' 'MKKSDNHLQFKLRLPRELAEELKKSAAKNMRSVNAEIIFRLVQTH' A
#
# COMPACT_ATOMS: atom_id res chain seq x y z
N MET A 1 20.22 -12.12 12.27
CA MET A 1 19.28 -12.61 11.24
C MET A 1 19.06 -11.53 10.20
N LYS A 2 18.90 -11.94 8.94
CA LYS A 2 19.03 -11.16 7.70
C LYS A 2 18.20 -9.87 7.69
N LYS A 3 18.83 -8.72 7.45
CA LYS A 3 18.13 -7.48 7.10
C LYS A 3 17.43 -7.74 5.76
N SER A 4 16.10 -7.58 5.73
CA SER A 4 15.30 -7.74 4.53
C SER A 4 15.66 -6.62 3.54
N ASP A 5 16.64 -6.94 2.72
CA ASP A 5 17.09 -6.23 1.53
C ASP A 5 15.88 -5.91 0.62
N ASN A 6 15.78 -4.66 0.16
CA ASN A 6 14.84 -4.17 -0.86
C ASN A 6 13.35 -4.00 -0.51
N HIS A 7 13.00 -3.38 0.62
CA HIS A 7 11.76 -2.59 0.63
C HIS A 7 11.98 -1.30 -0.16
N LEU A 8 11.78 -1.34 -1.48
CA LEU A 8 11.66 -0.13 -2.30
C LEU A 8 10.54 0.73 -1.73
N GLN A 9 10.91 1.80 -1.01
CA GLN A 9 9.98 2.78 -0.50
C GLN A 9 9.59 3.72 -1.64
N PHE A 10 8.54 3.35 -2.37
CA PHE A 10 7.97 4.23 -3.38
C PHE A 10 7.28 5.41 -2.69
N LYS A 11 7.89 6.60 -2.78
CA LYS A 11 7.24 7.85 -2.40
C LYS A 11 6.25 8.24 -3.50
N LEU A 12 5.09 7.60 -3.51
CA LEU A 12 3.99 7.94 -4.39
C LEU A 12 3.44 9.32 -4.00
N ARG A 13 3.37 10.24 -4.96
CA ARG A 13 2.63 11.49 -4.81
C ARG A 13 1.18 11.21 -5.15
N LEU A 14 0.37 11.04 -4.12
CA LEU A 14 -1.05 10.73 -4.22
C LEU A 14 -1.84 11.96 -3.74
N PRO A 15 -2.99 12.29 -4.35
CA PRO A 15 -3.90 13.27 -3.78
C PRO A 15 -4.35 12.78 -2.39
N ARG A 16 -4.56 13.73 -1.47
CA ARG A 16 -4.84 13.44 -0.07
C ARG A 16 -6.10 12.59 0.11
N GLU A 17 -7.11 12.83 -0.74
CA GLU A 17 -8.35 12.07 -0.76
C GLU A 17 -8.09 10.58 -1.05
N LEU A 18 -7.28 10.28 -2.06
CA LEU A 18 -6.91 8.91 -2.43
C LEU A 18 -6.10 8.22 -1.32
N ALA A 19 -5.20 8.94 -0.65
CA ALA A 19 -4.44 8.39 0.47
C ALA A 19 -5.35 8.03 1.66
N GLU A 20 -6.35 8.85 1.95
CA GLU A 20 -7.33 8.58 3.01
C GLU A 20 -8.25 7.42 2.66
N GLU A 21 -8.70 7.31 1.41
CA GLU A 21 -9.46 6.15 0.95
C GLU A 21 -8.64 4.86 1.01
N LEU A 22 -7.37 4.89 0.60
CA LEU A 22 -6.47 3.75 0.70
C LEU A 22 -6.27 3.31 2.15
N LYS A 23 -6.11 4.26 3.09
CA LYS A 23 -6.04 3.96 4.53
C LYS A 23 -7.32 3.33 5.04
N LYS A 24 -8.50 3.86 4.67
CA LYS A 24 -9.80 3.29 5.06
C LYS A 24 -9.99 1.88 4.51
N SER A 25 -9.65 1.67 3.23
CA SER A 25 -9.70 0.36 2.58
C SER A 25 -8.76 -0.64 3.27
N ALA A 26 -7.52 -0.22 3.51
CA ALA A 26 -6.52 -1.02 4.20
C ALA A 26 -6.97 -1.41 5.62
N ALA A 27 -7.52 -0.46 6.39
CA ALA A 27 -8.07 -0.71 7.72
C ALA A 27 -9.24 -1.69 7.68
N LYS A 28 -10.16 -1.55 6.71
CA LYS A 28 -11.29 -2.45 6.51
C LYS A 28 -10.85 -3.88 6.16
N ASN A 29 -9.79 -4.01 5.37
CA ASN A 29 -9.27 -5.29 4.91
C ASN A 29 -8.22 -5.90 5.86
N MET A 30 -7.97 -5.30 7.04
CA MET A 30 -6.92 -5.69 7.98
C MET A 30 -5.53 -5.82 7.33
N ARG A 31 -5.24 -4.95 6.37
CA ARG A 31 -3.97 -4.90 5.64
C ARG A 31 -3.25 -3.60 5.92
N SER A 32 -1.92 -3.60 5.82
CA SER A 32 -1.17 -2.35 5.76
C SER A 32 -1.48 -1.62 4.46
N VAL A 33 -1.39 -0.28 4.46
CA VAL A 33 -1.60 0.53 3.25
C VAL A 33 -0.74 0.04 2.08
N ASN A 34 0.50 -0.37 2.35
CA ASN A 34 1.37 -0.94 1.33
C ASN A 34 0.82 -2.27 0.75
N ALA A 35 0.35 -3.17 1.61
CA ALA A 35 -0.23 -4.45 1.18
C ALA A 35 -1.52 -4.24 0.38
N GLU A 36 -2.31 -3.22 0.72
CA GLU A 36 -3.50 -2.86 -0.04
C GLU A 36 -3.17 -2.27 -1.42
N ILE A 37 -2.15 -1.40 -1.49
CA ILE A 37 -1.65 -0.85 -2.76
C ILE A 37 -1.18 -1.99 -3.67
N ILE A 38 -0.35 -2.90 -3.15
CA ILE A 38 0.13 -4.06 -3.91
C ILE A 38 -1.04 -4.96 -4.33
N PHE A 39 -1.99 -5.23 -3.42
CA PHE A 39 -3.17 -6.03 -3.75
C PHE A 39 -3.98 -5.43 -4.90
N ARG A 40 -4.26 -4.12 -4.87
CA ARG A 40 -4.93 -3.43 -5.98
C ARG A 40 -4.13 -3.51 -7.28
N LEU A 41 -2.82 -3.29 -7.22
CA LEU A 41 -1.96 -3.35 -8.41
C LEU A 41 -1.93 -4.76 -9.03
N VAL A 42 -1.91 -5.81 -8.20
CA VAL A 42 -1.90 -7.22 -8.65
C VAL A 42 -3.29 -7.67 -9.15
N GLN A 43 -4.38 -7.19 -8.54
CA GLN A 43 -5.75 -7.54 -8.95
C GLN A 43 -6.21 -6.85 -10.24
N THR A 44 -5.56 -5.77 -10.68
CA THR A 44 -5.97 -5.01 -11.88
C THR A 44 -5.31 -5.55 -13.16
N HIS A 45 -4.96 -6.84 -13.19
CA HIS A 45 -4.24 -7.47 -14.29
C HIS A 45 -4.92 -8.75 -14.78
#